data_AF-A0A2P0ZG47-F1
#
_entry.id   AF-A0A2P0ZG47-F1
#
_cell.length_a   1.000
_cell.length_b   1.000
_cell.length_c   1.000
_cell.angle_alpha   90.00
_cell.angle_beta   90.00
_cell.angle_gamma   90.00
#
_symmetry.space_group_name_H-M   'P 1'
#
loop_
_entity.id
_entity.type
_entity.pdbx_description
1 polymer ?
#
loop_
_entity_poly.entity_id
_entity_poly.type
_entity_poly.pdbx_seq_one_letter_code
_entity_poly.pdbx_strand_id
1 'polypeptide(L)'
;RKYKAVIDIQYKPHAIEVLIIARHKWRNIYSGFVEKNIEGENNLKIWNHYELEALFKDSKEFIPFLNEFMQNNSLEDTLEIVRVSGVCFNIYNNRQKISKKVISNIKAVYKSDIKLIDNFEEKINIINSIFKDFYKLRSSRKLDQIPQKREVITFILSLEIMLGSLIEYINGNSIHRIKEVYPYVISLFDEGKQKILPAQKDINRVLGIADSIAEFAGSLLKSMGGGKGNIGKLETMRMSHIRVAREHIELFDLWSSLLNIEQKWRFIGTDFDIDNKKIHIQPKNEDFLHAQEISKVRFKDQRSKWYTDFNLADKTELERKIDQNAKKLPPAHYLCENEAYYCIAIGEFLHTHDLNIRLLGVSLAEWIRAYVVIQIEAENYLKERFESKVVKPLNLNNWTIMKTETYWINLFVSKGVSQASALKIINNFK
;
A
#
# COMPACT_ATOMS: atom_id res chain seq x y z
N ARG A 1 2.04 -34.24 6.55
CA ARG A 1 0.72 -34.39 5.88
C ARG A 1 0.00 -33.05 5.90
N LYS A 2 -0.02 -32.31 4.79
CA LYS A 2 -0.95 -31.21 4.51
C LYS A 2 -0.84 -30.87 3.01
N TYR A 3 -2.00 -30.76 2.38
CA TYR A 3 -2.21 -30.64 0.95
C TYR A 3 -1.49 -29.43 0.34
N LYS A 4 -0.83 -29.62 -0.80
CA LYS A 4 -0.29 -28.54 -1.63
C LYS A 4 -1.09 -28.53 -2.92
N ALA A 5 -2.09 -27.66 -2.99
CA ALA A 5 -2.75 -27.35 -4.25
C ALA A 5 -1.71 -26.68 -5.15
N VAL A 6 -1.46 -27.30 -6.30
CA VAL A 6 -0.69 -26.75 -7.41
C VAL A 6 -1.65 -25.81 -8.14
N ILE A 7 -1.45 -24.52 -7.96
CA ILE A 7 -2.07 -23.49 -8.79
C ILE A 7 -0.90 -22.84 -9.54
N ASP A 8 -0.74 -23.28 -10.78
CA ASP A 8 0.25 -22.76 -11.72
C ASP A 8 -0.34 -21.47 -12.29
N ILE A 9 0.16 -20.32 -11.83
CA ILE A 9 -0.17 -19.04 -12.45
C ILE A 9 1.12 -18.30 -12.76
N GLN A 10 1.38 -18.17 -14.06
CA GLN A 10 2.43 -17.32 -14.60
C GLN A 10 2.03 -15.87 -14.38
N TYR A 11 2.80 -15.15 -13.56
CA TYR A 11 2.64 -13.71 -13.34
C TYR A 11 3.98 -13.02 -13.57
N LYS A 12 4.01 -11.95 -14.36
CA LYS A 12 5.10 -10.97 -14.41
C LYS A 12 4.53 -9.59 -14.03
N PRO A 13 5.18 -8.80 -13.15
CA PRO A 13 4.59 -7.57 -12.62
C PRO A 13 5.07 -6.34 -13.38
N HIS A 14 4.12 -5.54 -13.88
CA HIS A 14 4.35 -4.15 -14.29
C HIS A 14 3.06 -3.32 -14.04
N ALA A 15 3.24 -2.08 -13.57
CA ALA A 15 2.26 -1.11 -13.07
C ALA A 15 1.48 -1.49 -11.81
N ILE A 16 2.03 -1.11 -10.65
CA ILE A 16 1.30 -1.07 -9.37
C ILE A 16 1.09 0.37 -8.88
N GLU A 17 1.94 1.34 -9.22
CA GLU A 17 1.89 2.67 -8.56
C GLU A 17 0.94 3.68 -9.19
N VAL A 18 0.80 3.74 -10.53
CA VAL A 18 -0.21 4.61 -11.19
C VAL A 18 -1.63 4.13 -10.89
N LEU A 19 -1.80 2.80 -10.82
CA LEU A 19 -3.06 2.19 -10.41
C LEU A 19 -3.34 2.41 -8.92
N ILE A 20 -2.36 2.64 -8.04
CA ILE A 20 -2.63 2.98 -6.63
C ILE A 20 -3.11 4.42 -6.48
N ILE A 21 -2.57 5.39 -7.22
CA ILE A 21 -3.06 6.79 -7.18
C ILE A 21 -4.44 6.88 -7.85
N ALA A 22 -4.63 6.20 -8.98
CA ALA A 22 -5.93 6.04 -9.62
C ALA A 22 -6.89 5.30 -8.68
N ARG A 23 -6.52 4.18 -8.05
CA ARG A 23 -7.36 3.44 -7.10
C ARG A 23 -7.64 4.20 -5.81
N HIS A 24 -6.71 4.99 -5.26
CA HIS A 24 -6.98 5.84 -4.09
C HIS A 24 -8.00 6.93 -4.43
N LYS A 25 -7.98 7.47 -5.66
CA LYS A 25 -8.91 8.53 -6.08
C LYS A 25 -10.19 8.02 -6.78
N TRP A 26 -10.19 6.83 -7.36
CA TRP A 26 -11.40 6.14 -7.87
C TRP A 26 -12.15 5.44 -6.75
N ARG A 27 -11.45 5.01 -5.68
CA ARG A 27 -12.10 4.73 -4.38
C ARG A 27 -12.87 5.94 -3.84
N ASN A 28 -12.45 7.18 -4.14
CA ASN A 28 -13.23 8.36 -3.78
C ASN A 28 -14.57 8.46 -4.54
N ILE A 29 -14.75 7.68 -5.62
CA ILE A 29 -15.99 7.64 -6.41
C ILE A 29 -16.82 6.40 -6.04
N TYR A 30 -16.20 5.26 -5.70
CA TYR A 30 -16.91 3.98 -5.56
C TYR A 30 -16.73 3.22 -4.23
N SER A 31 -15.95 3.71 -3.27
CA SER A 31 -15.85 3.04 -1.95
C SER A 31 -15.69 4.03 -0.82
N GLY A 32 -16.81 4.50 -0.29
CA GLY A 32 -16.81 5.36 0.89
C GLY A 32 -18.18 5.65 1.48
N PHE A 33 -19.21 4.91 1.08
CA PHE A 33 -20.59 5.14 1.50
C PHE A 33 -20.97 4.02 2.49
N VAL A 34 -21.30 4.40 3.72
CA VAL A 34 -22.04 3.52 4.64
C VAL A 34 -23.51 3.70 4.29
N GLU A 35 -24.10 2.72 3.61
CA GLU A 35 -25.50 2.75 3.20
C GLU A 35 -26.37 2.10 4.29
N LYS A 36 -27.44 2.79 4.69
CA LYS A 36 -28.57 2.15 5.37
C LYS A 36 -29.88 2.71 4.84
N ASN A 37 -30.76 1.81 4.39
CA ASN A 37 -32.17 2.10 4.20
C ASN A 37 -32.80 2.34 5.58
N ILE A 38 -33.28 3.56 5.79
CA ILE A 38 -34.27 3.86 6.82
C ILE A 38 -35.59 4.01 6.06
N GLU A 39 -36.55 3.12 6.34
CA GLU A 39 -37.92 3.31 5.85
C GLU A 39 -38.48 4.61 6.45
N GLY A 40 -38.84 5.54 5.56
CA GLY A 40 -39.49 6.81 5.90
C GLY A 40 -38.58 8.03 5.75
N GLU A 41 -38.84 8.78 4.67
CA GLU A 41 -38.40 10.16 4.42
C GLU A 41 -36.91 10.42 4.08
N ASN A 42 -36.70 10.58 2.75
CA ASN A 42 -35.57 11.16 2.02
C ASN A 42 -34.69 12.20 2.76
N ASN A 43 -33.77 11.74 3.60
CA ASN A 43 -32.51 12.44 3.87
C ASN A 43 -31.39 11.40 4.10
N LEU A 44 -30.88 10.83 3.01
CA LEU A 44 -29.66 10.02 2.99
C LEU A 44 -28.46 10.87 3.41
N LYS A 45 -28.11 10.84 4.70
CA LYS A 45 -26.87 11.46 5.19
C LYS A 45 -25.72 10.48 5.00
N ILE A 46 -25.18 10.48 3.79
CA ILE A 46 -23.95 9.76 3.47
C ILE A 46 -22.80 10.44 4.21
N TRP A 47 -22.12 9.69 5.08
CA TRP A 47 -20.88 10.15 5.68
C TRP A 47 -19.68 9.65 4.89
N ASN A 48 -18.89 10.59 4.36
CA ASN A 48 -17.62 10.27 3.73
C ASN A 48 -16.62 9.83 4.81
N HIS A 49 -16.27 8.55 4.79
CA HIS A 49 -15.28 7.98 5.70
C HIS A 49 -13.96 8.77 5.77
N TYR A 50 -13.49 9.32 4.65
CA TYR A 50 -12.23 10.05 4.61
C TYR A 50 -12.33 11.40 5.32
N GLU A 51 -13.50 12.03 5.27
CA GLU A 51 -13.78 13.26 6.04
C GLU A 51 -13.81 12.95 7.54
N LEU A 52 -14.44 11.85 7.95
CA LEU A 52 -14.43 11.39 9.34
C LEU A 52 -13.03 11.02 9.84
N GLU A 53 -12.21 10.33 9.02
CA GLU A 53 -10.82 10.03 9.36
C GLU A 53 -9.97 11.32 9.43
N ALA A 54 -10.24 12.31 8.58
CA ALA A 54 -9.57 13.60 8.61
C ALA A 54 -9.95 14.41 9.86
N LEU A 55 -11.24 14.50 10.18
CA LEU A 55 -11.76 15.10 11.42
C LEU A 55 -11.10 14.48 12.65
N PHE A 56 -10.97 13.15 12.69
CA PHE A 56 -10.31 12.48 13.81
C PHE A 56 -8.81 12.81 13.94
N LYS A 57 -8.11 13.16 12.86
CA LYS A 57 -6.69 13.55 12.95
C LYS A 57 -6.50 14.78 13.85
N ASP A 58 -7.52 15.63 13.99
CA ASP A 58 -7.55 16.68 15.00
C ASP A 58 -8.57 16.37 16.12
N SER A 59 -8.05 15.82 17.23
CA SER A 59 -8.85 15.54 18.42
C SER A 59 -9.59 16.77 19.01
N LYS A 60 -9.14 17.99 18.70
CA LYS A 60 -9.81 19.23 19.14
C LYS A 60 -11.03 19.56 18.30
N GLU A 61 -11.11 19.07 17.07
CA GLU A 61 -12.27 19.23 16.18
C GLU A 61 -13.24 18.06 16.33
N PHE A 62 -12.70 16.83 16.44
CA PHE A 62 -13.52 15.62 16.53
C PHE A 62 -14.41 15.57 17.78
N ILE A 63 -13.90 15.96 18.95
CA ILE A 63 -14.66 15.88 20.21
C ILE A 63 -15.86 16.85 20.20
N PRO A 64 -15.69 18.14 19.85
CA PRO A 64 -16.82 19.06 19.69
C PRO A 64 -17.86 18.55 18.68
N PHE A 65 -17.41 18.10 17.50
CA PHE A 65 -18.28 17.52 16.49
C PHE A 65 -19.11 16.36 17.05
N LEU A 66 -18.47 15.41 17.74
CA LEU A 66 -19.16 14.25 18.31
C LEU A 66 -20.14 14.69 19.41
N ASN A 67 -19.76 15.65 20.25
CA ASN A 67 -20.64 16.15 21.32
C ASN A 67 -21.92 16.78 20.76
N GLU A 68 -21.81 17.55 19.66
CA GLU A 68 -22.96 18.12 18.95
C GLU A 68 -23.80 17.03 18.26
N PHE A 69 -23.14 16.07 17.61
CA PHE A 69 -23.79 14.94 16.96
C PHE A 69 -24.66 14.15 17.94
N MET A 70 -24.14 13.86 19.14
CA MET A 70 -24.86 13.12 20.18
C MET A 70 -26.13 13.82 20.68
N GLN A 71 -26.24 15.16 20.56
CA GLN A 71 -27.46 15.87 20.99
C GLN A 71 -28.65 15.59 20.07
N ASN A 72 -28.38 15.22 18.81
CA ASN A 72 -29.39 15.17 17.76
C ASN A 72 -29.59 13.76 17.18
N ASN A 73 -28.85 12.75 17.65
CA ASN A 73 -28.83 11.42 17.06
C ASN A 73 -28.92 10.32 18.12
N SER A 74 -29.29 9.11 17.68
CA SER A 74 -29.41 7.94 18.54
C SER A 74 -28.05 7.46 19.06
N LEU A 75 -28.08 6.58 20.07
CA LEU A 75 -26.86 5.90 20.53
C LEU A 75 -26.28 5.06 19.41
N GLU A 76 -27.11 4.35 18.65
CA GLU A 76 -26.70 3.50 17.54
C GLU A 76 -25.90 4.30 16.50
N ASP A 77 -26.41 5.45 16.09
CA ASP A 77 -25.74 6.33 15.12
C ASP A 77 -24.43 6.89 15.69
N THR A 78 -24.40 7.22 16.98
CA THR A 78 -23.20 7.70 17.66
C THR A 78 -22.11 6.63 17.71
N LEU A 79 -22.45 5.41 18.12
CA LEU A 79 -21.51 4.29 18.16
C LEU A 79 -21.01 3.93 16.75
N GLU A 80 -21.86 4.07 15.73
CA GLU A 80 -21.51 3.89 14.34
C GLU A 80 -20.48 4.93 13.85
N ILE A 81 -20.71 6.22 14.11
CA ILE A 81 -19.75 7.29 13.79
C ILE A 81 -18.42 7.06 14.50
N VAL A 82 -18.46 6.68 15.79
CA VAL A 82 -17.27 6.38 16.59
C VAL A 82 -16.52 5.18 16.02
N ARG A 83 -17.22 4.11 15.64
CA ARG A 83 -16.66 2.93 14.99
C ARG A 83 -16.01 3.28 13.65
N VAL A 84 -16.74 3.94 12.75
CA VAL A 84 -16.32 4.29 11.39
C VAL A 84 -15.24 5.38 11.36
N SER A 85 -15.15 6.24 12.37
CA SER A 85 -14.07 7.26 12.47
C SER A 85 -12.69 6.66 12.74
N GLY A 86 -12.63 5.44 13.28
CA GLY A 86 -11.37 4.78 13.67
C GLY A 86 -10.78 5.28 14.99
N VAL A 87 -11.47 6.14 15.74
CA VAL A 87 -11.01 6.67 17.05
C VAL A 87 -10.78 5.57 18.09
N CYS A 88 -11.48 4.45 17.93
CA CYS A 88 -11.41 3.29 18.83
C CYS A 88 -10.07 2.54 18.77
N PHE A 89 -9.31 2.70 17.69
CA PHE A 89 -8.11 1.89 17.46
C PHE A 89 -6.83 2.58 17.88
N ASN A 90 -6.04 1.87 18.69
CA ASN A 90 -4.71 2.26 19.09
C ASN A 90 -3.64 1.65 18.18
N ILE A 91 -3.78 1.85 16.87
CA ILE A 91 -2.89 1.28 15.85
C ILE A 91 -1.41 1.69 16.08
N TYR A 92 -1.14 2.82 16.76
CA TYR A 92 0.22 3.37 16.94
C TYR A 92 0.64 3.57 18.41
N ASN A 93 -0.01 2.87 19.35
CA ASN A 93 0.29 2.90 20.78
C ASN A 93 0.20 4.28 21.50
N ASN A 94 -0.46 5.28 20.90
CA ASN A 94 -0.57 6.65 21.41
C ASN A 94 -2.01 7.22 21.38
N ARG A 95 -3.01 6.44 20.95
CA ARG A 95 -4.42 6.88 20.78
C ARG A 95 -5.37 6.48 21.91
N GLN A 96 -4.91 5.68 22.87
CA GLN A 96 -5.75 5.13 23.95
C GLN A 96 -6.38 6.20 24.87
N LYS A 97 -5.82 7.42 24.93
CA LYS A 97 -6.38 8.52 25.75
C LYS A 97 -7.64 9.12 25.13
N ILE A 98 -7.71 9.21 23.80
CA ILE A 98 -8.83 9.84 23.09
C ILE A 98 -10.03 8.90 23.07
N SER A 99 -9.83 7.62 22.78
CA SER A 99 -10.91 6.63 22.79
C SER A 99 -11.61 6.56 24.14
N LYS A 100 -10.84 6.51 25.25
CA LYS A 100 -11.40 6.54 26.62
C LYS A 100 -12.23 7.79 26.90
N LYS A 101 -11.77 8.96 26.44
CA LYS A 101 -12.51 10.22 26.59
C LYS A 101 -13.81 10.21 25.80
N VAL A 102 -13.78 9.72 24.56
CA VAL A 102 -14.97 9.56 23.71
C VAL A 102 -16.00 8.65 24.37
N ILE A 103 -15.60 7.45 24.82
CA ILE A 103 -16.52 6.52 25.51
C ILE A 103 -17.09 7.14 26.79
N SER A 104 -16.28 7.87 27.56
CA SER A 104 -16.74 8.57 28.77
C SER A 104 -17.81 9.63 28.45
N ASN A 105 -17.64 10.39 27.37
CA ASN A 105 -18.63 11.38 26.93
C ASN A 105 -19.94 10.70 26.49
N ILE A 106 -19.86 9.60 25.75
CA ILE A 106 -21.05 8.83 25.31
C ILE A 106 -21.83 8.30 26.53
N LYS A 107 -21.14 7.72 27.52
CA LYS A 107 -21.76 7.27 28.79
C LYS A 107 -22.45 8.39 29.55
N ALA A 108 -21.93 9.63 29.46
CA ALA A 108 -22.52 10.78 30.13
C ALA A 108 -23.83 11.27 29.46
N VAL A 109 -23.96 11.11 28.14
CA VAL A 109 -25.14 11.51 27.37
C VAL A 109 -26.21 10.40 27.40
N TYR A 110 -25.83 9.16 27.08
CA TYR A 110 -26.74 8.02 26.94
C TYR A 110 -26.77 7.14 28.20
N LYS A 111 -27.17 7.73 29.33
CA LYS A 111 -27.13 7.08 30.65
C LYS A 111 -28.02 5.84 30.79
N SER A 112 -29.08 5.74 29.99
CA SER A 112 -30.01 4.59 29.95
C SER A 112 -29.37 3.32 29.39
N ASP A 113 -28.35 3.46 28.54
CA ASP A 113 -27.88 2.41 27.63
C ASP A 113 -26.46 1.94 27.95
N ILE A 114 -26.03 2.12 29.20
CA ILE A 114 -24.67 1.82 29.67
C ILE A 114 -24.22 0.41 29.29
N LYS A 115 -25.10 -0.60 29.37
CA LYS A 115 -24.77 -1.99 28.99
C LYS A 115 -24.36 -2.13 27.52
N LEU A 116 -25.02 -1.42 26.62
CA LEU A 116 -24.68 -1.44 25.19
C LEU A 116 -23.33 -0.76 24.95
N ILE A 117 -23.07 0.34 25.65
CA ILE A 117 -21.81 1.07 25.58
C ILE A 117 -20.66 0.24 26.15
N ASP A 118 -20.88 -0.47 27.26
CA ASP A 118 -19.88 -1.35 27.88
C ASP A 118 -19.51 -2.53 26.96
N ASN A 119 -20.49 -3.16 26.30
CA ASN A 119 -20.24 -4.20 25.30
C ASN A 119 -19.43 -3.65 24.11
N PHE A 120 -19.74 -2.43 23.66
CA PHE A 120 -18.95 -1.77 22.62
C PHE A 120 -17.51 -1.50 23.08
N GLU A 121 -17.31 -1.01 24.30
CA GLU A 121 -15.98 -0.79 24.91
C GLU A 121 -15.19 -2.09 25.07
N GLU A 122 -15.84 -3.19 25.43
CA GLU A 122 -15.22 -4.51 25.52
C GLU A 122 -14.65 -4.96 24.17
N LYS A 123 -15.43 -4.84 23.08
CA LYS A 123 -14.96 -5.14 21.71
C LYS A 123 -13.73 -4.32 21.34
N ILE A 124 -13.73 -3.03 21.68
CA ILE A 124 -12.56 -2.15 21.47
C ILE A 124 -11.34 -2.65 22.22
N ASN A 125 -11.51 -3.07 23.48
CA ASN A 125 -10.43 -3.57 24.31
C ASN A 125 -9.86 -4.89 23.77
N ILE A 126 -10.71 -5.80 23.31
CA ILE A 126 -10.30 -7.04 22.64
C ILE A 126 -9.40 -6.73 21.46
N ILE A 127 -9.85 -5.90 20.50
CA ILE A 127 -9.03 -5.62 19.30
C ILE A 127 -7.70 -4.94 19.69
N ASN A 128 -7.74 -3.95 20.57
CA ASN A 128 -6.54 -3.25 21.03
C ASN A 128 -5.55 -4.18 21.75
N SER A 129 -6.03 -5.24 22.43
CA SER A 129 -5.17 -6.26 23.03
C SER A 129 -4.37 -7.04 21.98
N ILE A 130 -4.97 -7.35 20.83
CA ILE A 130 -4.29 -8.07 19.74
C ILE A 130 -3.19 -7.19 19.12
N PHE A 131 -3.48 -5.91 18.91
CA PHE A 131 -2.46 -4.94 18.48
C PHE A 131 -1.31 -4.85 19.49
N LYS A 132 -1.61 -4.84 20.80
CA LYS A 132 -0.57 -4.84 21.85
C LYS A 132 0.31 -6.10 21.78
N ASP A 133 -0.26 -7.27 21.52
CA ASP A 133 0.50 -8.51 21.39
C ASP A 133 1.37 -8.53 20.13
N PHE A 134 0.89 -7.96 19.02
CA PHE A 134 1.72 -7.72 17.84
C PHE A 134 2.92 -6.82 18.15
N TYR A 135 2.72 -5.74 18.91
CA TYR A 135 3.83 -4.88 19.30
C TYR A 135 4.84 -5.58 20.21
N LYS A 136 4.41 -6.45 21.13
CA LYS A 136 5.34 -7.29 21.92
C LYS A 136 6.14 -8.25 21.03
N LEU A 137 5.50 -8.85 20.02
CA LEU A 137 6.18 -9.69 19.04
C LEU A 137 7.20 -8.88 18.22
N ARG A 138 6.83 -7.68 17.78
CA ARG A 138 7.74 -6.74 17.12
C ARG A 138 8.97 -6.45 17.99
N SER A 139 8.77 -6.19 19.29
CA SER A 139 9.85 -6.00 20.26
C SER A 139 10.75 -7.23 20.41
N SER A 140 10.17 -8.45 20.46
CA SER A 140 10.96 -9.69 20.58
C SER A 140 11.80 -9.98 19.35
N ARG A 141 11.39 -9.48 18.17
CA ARG A 141 12.18 -9.46 16.92
C ARG A 141 13.25 -8.35 16.88
N LYS A 142 13.49 -7.64 18.00
CA LYS A 142 14.51 -6.60 18.16
C LYS A 142 14.29 -5.34 17.33
N LEU A 143 13.11 -5.16 16.72
CA LEU A 143 12.81 -3.98 15.89
C LEU A 143 12.91 -2.66 16.69
N ASP A 144 12.71 -2.70 18.00
CA ASP A 144 12.89 -1.54 18.90
C ASP A 144 14.36 -1.10 19.07
N GLN A 145 15.33 -1.91 18.64
CA GLN A 145 16.74 -1.51 18.63
C GLN A 145 17.02 -0.42 17.58
N ILE A 146 16.17 -0.31 16.56
CA ILE A 146 16.29 0.73 15.55
C ILE A 146 15.74 2.03 16.16
N PRO A 147 16.54 3.10 16.29
CA PRO A 147 16.04 4.35 16.82
C PRO A 147 14.86 4.85 15.97
N GLN A 148 13.76 5.28 16.61
CA GLN A 148 12.55 5.72 15.91
C GLN A 148 12.81 6.74 14.79
N LYS A 149 13.74 7.68 15.01
CA LYS A 149 14.14 8.70 14.02
C LYS A 149 14.80 8.12 12.74
N ARG A 150 15.26 6.86 12.79
CA ARG A 150 15.97 6.13 11.72
C ARG A 150 15.15 4.98 11.14
N GLU A 151 14.02 4.64 11.75
CA GLU A 151 13.23 3.44 11.41
C GLU A 151 12.81 3.44 9.93
N VAL A 152 12.19 4.54 9.48
CA VAL A 152 11.76 4.72 8.10
C VAL A 152 12.92 4.58 7.11
N ILE A 153 14.04 5.27 7.36
CA ILE A 153 15.22 5.23 6.48
C ILE A 153 15.80 3.82 6.43
N THR A 154 15.94 3.17 7.58
CA THR A 154 16.48 1.81 7.68
C THR A 154 15.60 0.82 6.92
N PHE A 155 14.27 0.98 7.01
CA PHE A 155 13.32 0.14 6.31
C PHE A 155 13.38 0.35 4.79
N ILE A 156 13.39 1.61 4.30
CA ILE A 156 13.54 1.92 2.87
C ILE A 156 14.83 1.30 2.31
N LEU A 157 15.96 1.48 3.00
CA LEU A 157 17.22 0.87 2.58
C LEU A 157 17.14 -0.67 2.53
N SER A 158 16.47 -1.29 3.51
CA SER A 158 16.27 -2.73 3.52
C SER A 158 15.42 -3.21 2.33
N LEU A 159 14.38 -2.46 1.96
CA LEU A 159 13.55 -2.73 0.78
C LEU A 159 14.36 -2.60 -0.51
N GLU A 160 15.12 -1.51 -0.67
CA GLU A 160 15.99 -1.24 -1.83
C GLU A 160 17.03 -2.34 -2.05
N ILE A 161 17.70 -2.76 -0.97
CA ILE A 161 18.68 -3.84 -1.04
C ILE A 161 18.00 -5.14 -1.46
N MET A 162 16.86 -5.44 -0.84
CA MET A 162 16.17 -6.70 -1.06
C MET A 162 15.61 -6.80 -2.48
N LEU A 163 14.78 -5.84 -2.89
CA LEU A 163 14.17 -5.82 -4.22
C LEU A 163 15.24 -5.74 -5.32
N GLY A 164 16.26 -4.89 -5.15
CA GLY A 164 17.38 -4.83 -6.09
C GLY A 164 18.12 -6.17 -6.19
N SER A 165 18.40 -6.84 -5.07
CA SER A 165 19.04 -8.15 -5.09
C SER A 165 18.17 -9.24 -5.74
N LEU A 166 16.84 -9.17 -5.57
CA LEU A 166 15.89 -10.09 -6.17
C LEU A 166 15.81 -9.91 -7.69
N ILE A 167 15.81 -8.67 -8.19
CA ILE A 167 15.85 -8.36 -9.62
C ILE A 167 17.08 -9.02 -10.25
N GLU A 168 18.27 -8.84 -9.65
CA GLU A 168 19.48 -9.44 -10.20
C GLU A 168 19.48 -10.97 -10.15
N TYR A 169 18.83 -11.54 -9.14
CA TYR A 169 18.66 -12.98 -9.04
C TYR A 169 17.76 -13.51 -10.15
N ILE A 170 16.63 -12.84 -10.44
CA ILE A 170 15.73 -13.14 -11.56
C ILE A 170 16.49 -13.06 -12.89
N ASN A 171 17.40 -12.10 -13.03
CA ASN A 171 18.23 -11.90 -14.24
C ASN A 171 19.29 -12.99 -14.48
N GLY A 172 19.44 -13.98 -13.60
CA GLY A 172 20.38 -15.10 -13.81
C GLY A 172 21.69 -14.99 -13.06
N ASN A 173 21.90 -13.91 -12.30
CA ASN A 173 23.14 -13.71 -11.59
C ASN A 173 23.29 -14.68 -10.42
N SER A 174 24.52 -15.14 -10.20
CA SER A 174 24.85 -15.97 -9.05
C SER A 174 24.77 -15.16 -7.75
N ILE A 175 24.43 -15.81 -6.64
CA ILE A 175 24.40 -15.15 -5.32
C ILE A 175 25.76 -14.53 -4.96
N HIS A 176 26.86 -15.16 -5.38
CA HIS A 176 28.20 -14.59 -5.20
C HIS A 176 28.32 -13.24 -5.89
N ARG A 177 27.96 -13.18 -7.18
CA ARG A 177 28.01 -11.94 -7.98
C ARG A 177 27.11 -10.86 -7.38
N ILE A 178 25.93 -11.21 -6.92
CA ILE A 178 24.99 -10.25 -6.32
C ILE A 178 25.54 -9.67 -5.01
N LYS A 179 26.23 -10.49 -4.20
CA LYS A 179 26.84 -10.06 -2.93
C LYS A 179 28.00 -9.06 -3.08
N GLU A 180 28.57 -8.92 -4.28
CA GLU A 180 29.58 -7.89 -4.56
C GLU A 180 28.98 -6.48 -4.58
N VAL A 181 27.66 -6.35 -4.78
CA VAL A 181 26.95 -5.07 -4.90
C VAL A 181 25.94 -4.90 -3.77
N TYR A 182 25.25 -5.98 -3.40
CA TYR A 182 24.22 -5.99 -2.38
C TYR A 182 24.73 -6.63 -1.09
N PRO A 183 24.53 -6.00 0.08
CA PRO A 183 25.06 -6.52 1.33
C PRO A 183 24.42 -7.84 1.79
N TYR A 184 23.27 -8.19 1.23
CA TYR A 184 22.64 -9.51 1.37
C TYR A 184 21.75 -9.81 0.16
N VAL A 185 21.37 -11.07 0.02
CA VAL A 185 20.49 -11.59 -1.02
C VAL A 185 19.49 -12.53 -0.37
N ILE A 186 18.22 -12.44 -0.75
CA ILE A 186 17.24 -13.45 -0.39
C ILE A 186 17.32 -14.58 -1.42
N SER A 187 17.72 -15.77 -0.96
CA SER A 187 17.82 -16.95 -1.80
C SER A 187 16.55 -17.79 -1.73
N LEU A 188 16.26 -18.52 -2.80
CA LEU A 188 15.20 -19.53 -2.79
C LEU A 188 15.73 -20.82 -2.15
N PHE A 189 15.59 -20.95 -0.84
CA PHE A 189 15.92 -22.19 -0.16
C PHE A 189 14.78 -23.22 -0.32
N ASP A 190 15.15 -24.42 -0.75
CA ASP A 190 14.30 -25.61 -0.77
C ASP A 190 14.69 -26.49 0.42
N GLU A 191 13.88 -26.47 1.47
CA GLU A 191 14.10 -27.27 2.67
C GLU A 191 14.09 -28.77 2.41
N GLY A 192 13.26 -29.24 1.47
CA GLY A 192 13.16 -30.66 1.14
C GLY A 192 14.40 -31.18 0.43
N LYS A 193 15.04 -30.33 -0.38
CA LYS A 193 16.28 -30.66 -1.10
C LYS A 193 17.54 -30.11 -0.42
N GLN A 194 17.39 -29.42 0.71
CA GLN A 194 18.47 -28.76 1.47
C GLN A 194 19.40 -27.93 0.57
N LYS A 195 18.83 -27.23 -0.42
CA LYS A 195 19.63 -26.50 -1.42
C LYS A 195 18.99 -25.20 -1.84
N ILE A 196 19.83 -24.30 -2.34
CA ILE A 196 19.39 -23.07 -2.98
C ILE A 196 19.00 -23.37 -4.44
N LEU A 197 17.80 -22.95 -4.82
CA LEU A 197 17.29 -23.06 -6.18
C LEU A 197 17.70 -21.83 -7.00
N PRO A 198 18.11 -21.96 -8.27
CA PRO A 198 18.22 -20.80 -9.15
C PRO A 198 16.86 -20.10 -9.30
N ALA A 199 16.82 -18.77 -9.28
CA ALA A 199 15.58 -18.00 -9.44
C ALA A 199 14.86 -18.34 -10.75
N GLN A 200 15.60 -18.65 -11.82
CA GLN A 200 15.04 -19.01 -13.14
C GLN A 200 14.20 -20.29 -13.08
N LYS A 201 14.44 -21.17 -12.10
CA LYS A 201 13.68 -22.42 -11.94
C LYS A 201 12.35 -22.23 -11.22
N ASP A 202 12.14 -21.09 -10.57
CA ASP A 202 10.94 -20.80 -9.80
C ASP A 202 10.67 -19.29 -9.79
N ILE A 203 10.59 -18.70 -10.99
CA ILE A 203 10.41 -17.26 -11.21
C ILE A 203 9.14 -16.78 -10.51
N ASN A 204 8.06 -17.57 -10.58
CA ASN A 204 6.77 -17.24 -9.96
C ASN A 204 6.90 -17.03 -8.44
N ARG A 205 7.69 -17.86 -7.74
CA ARG A 205 7.93 -17.67 -6.29
C ARG A 205 8.70 -16.39 -6.00
N VAL A 206 9.71 -16.06 -6.80
CA VAL A 206 10.49 -14.81 -6.61
C VAL A 206 9.62 -13.57 -6.84
N LEU A 207 8.80 -13.60 -7.89
CA LEU A 207 7.88 -12.52 -8.22
C LEU A 207 6.80 -12.36 -7.15
N GLY A 208 6.26 -13.48 -6.63
CA GLY A 208 5.32 -13.44 -5.50
C GLY A 208 5.92 -12.80 -4.23
N ILE A 209 7.21 -13.02 -3.97
CA ILE A 209 7.93 -12.35 -2.88
C ILE A 209 8.01 -10.84 -3.16
N ALA A 210 8.45 -10.43 -4.36
CA ALA A 210 8.56 -9.02 -4.74
C ALA A 210 7.21 -8.28 -4.67
N ASP A 211 6.14 -8.90 -5.17
CA ASP A 211 4.78 -8.36 -5.12
C ASP A 211 4.28 -8.21 -3.69
N SER A 212 4.52 -9.20 -2.84
CA SER A 212 4.16 -9.13 -1.42
C SER A 212 4.85 -7.93 -0.77
N ILE A 213 6.16 -7.78 -1.01
CA ILE A 213 6.96 -6.65 -0.52
C ILE A 213 6.40 -5.30 -0.98
N ALA A 214 6.10 -5.17 -2.27
CA ALA A 214 5.56 -3.94 -2.83
C ALA A 214 4.17 -3.62 -2.26
N GLU A 215 3.29 -4.63 -2.11
CA GLU A 215 1.94 -4.47 -1.56
C GLU A 215 1.98 -3.99 -0.09
N PHE A 216 2.96 -4.43 0.70
CA PHE A 216 3.00 -4.08 2.11
C PHE A 216 3.80 -2.86 2.50
N ALA A 217 4.80 -2.48 1.69
CA ALA A 217 5.76 -1.44 2.06
C ALA A 217 5.05 -0.14 2.50
N GLY A 218 4.02 0.28 1.75
CA GLY A 218 3.23 1.46 2.08
C GLY A 218 2.49 1.38 3.42
N SER A 219 1.92 0.21 3.74
CA SER A 219 1.20 -0.01 5.00
C SER A 219 2.14 0.03 6.21
N LEU A 220 3.31 -0.58 6.09
CA LEU A 220 4.32 -0.56 7.14
C LEU A 220 4.95 0.84 7.30
N LEU A 221 5.19 1.56 6.20
CA LEU A 221 5.64 2.95 6.27
C LEU A 221 4.61 3.85 6.96
N LYS A 222 3.31 3.65 6.70
CA LYS A 222 2.23 4.32 7.44
C LYS A 222 2.27 3.96 8.92
N SER A 223 2.60 2.71 9.27
CA SER A 223 2.66 2.26 10.66
C SER A 223 3.85 2.76 11.47
N MET A 224 4.96 3.07 10.80
CA MET A 224 6.10 3.77 11.36
C MET A 224 5.82 5.27 11.64
N GLY A 225 4.58 5.73 11.39
CA GLY A 225 4.10 7.03 11.86
C GLY A 225 4.41 8.20 10.94
N GLY A 226 4.50 7.98 9.62
CA GLY A 226 4.48 9.06 8.63
C GLY A 226 5.43 10.22 8.93
N GLY A 227 6.74 9.96 8.98
CA GLY A 227 7.71 11.03 8.75
C GLY A 227 7.87 12.09 9.84
N LYS A 228 8.07 11.69 11.11
CA LYS A 228 8.97 12.47 12.00
C LYS A 228 10.45 12.03 11.86
N GLY A 229 10.73 11.10 10.95
CA GLY A 229 12.10 10.78 10.54
C GLY A 229 12.62 11.85 9.57
N ASN A 230 13.87 12.27 9.75
CA ASN A 230 14.54 13.21 8.84
C ASN A 230 14.86 12.52 7.50
N ILE A 231 13.85 12.27 6.66
CA ILE A 231 14.04 11.84 5.27
C ILE A 231 14.74 13.02 4.56
N GLY A 232 16.07 12.97 4.50
CA GLY A 232 16.89 14.08 3.99
C GLY A 232 18.20 14.30 4.75
N LYS A 233 18.36 13.76 5.98
CA LYS A 233 19.69 13.72 6.62
C LYS A 233 20.48 12.53 6.08
N LEU A 234 21.68 12.83 5.59
CA LEU A 234 22.67 11.86 5.08
C LEU A 234 23.30 11.05 6.21
N GLU A 235 22.48 10.39 7.03
CA GLU A 235 22.97 9.50 8.07
C GLU A 235 23.25 8.12 7.48
N THR A 236 24.48 7.65 7.63
CA THR A 236 24.84 6.25 7.31
C THR A 236 24.24 5.32 8.38
N MET A 237 23.51 4.31 7.93
CA MET A 237 22.88 3.30 8.77
C MET A 237 23.84 2.15 9.07
N ARG A 238 23.66 1.54 10.24
CA ARG A 238 24.41 0.33 10.64
C ARG A 238 23.80 -0.89 9.95
N MET A 239 24.66 -1.79 9.48
CA MET A 239 24.23 -3.06 8.89
C MET A 239 23.35 -3.90 9.82
N SER A 240 23.62 -3.85 11.14
CA SER A 240 22.78 -4.51 12.14
C SER A 240 21.33 -4.01 12.12
N HIS A 241 21.11 -2.71 11.95
CA HIS A 241 19.77 -2.14 11.85
C HIS A 241 19.08 -2.57 10.56
N ILE A 242 19.81 -2.59 9.43
CA ILE A 242 19.27 -3.07 8.15
C ILE A 242 18.83 -4.53 8.25
N ARG A 243 19.65 -5.40 8.89
CA ARG A 243 19.29 -6.81 9.09
C ARG A 243 18.04 -6.97 9.93
N VAL A 244 17.93 -6.21 11.02
CA VAL A 244 16.77 -6.24 11.91
C VAL A 244 15.53 -5.69 11.22
N ALA A 245 15.65 -4.66 10.38
CA ALA A 245 14.52 -4.08 9.65
C ALA A 245 13.85 -5.08 8.68
N ARG A 246 14.53 -6.15 8.27
CA ARG A 246 13.93 -7.24 7.48
C ARG A 246 12.82 -7.98 8.23
N GLU A 247 12.86 -8.01 9.56
CA GLU A 247 11.82 -8.68 10.36
C GLU A 247 10.44 -8.04 10.16
N HIS A 248 10.36 -6.79 9.69
CA HIS A 248 9.10 -6.17 9.28
C HIS A 248 8.36 -6.95 8.19
N ILE A 249 9.09 -7.65 7.33
CA ILE A 249 8.57 -8.44 6.21
C ILE A 249 7.93 -9.72 6.73
N GLU A 250 8.65 -10.44 7.60
CA GLU A 250 8.15 -11.67 8.25
C GLU A 250 6.91 -11.41 9.12
N LEU A 251 6.80 -10.19 9.65
CA LEU A 251 5.65 -9.76 10.45
C LEU A 251 4.51 -9.20 9.61
N PHE A 252 4.67 -9.05 8.28
CA PHE A 252 3.66 -8.41 7.46
C PHE A 252 2.35 -9.18 7.44
N ASP A 253 2.37 -10.51 7.27
CA ASP A 253 1.13 -11.29 7.18
C ASP A 253 0.26 -11.13 8.44
N LEU A 254 0.92 -11.07 9.60
CA LEU A 254 0.27 -10.77 10.87
C LEU A 254 -0.27 -9.34 10.88
N TRP A 255 0.53 -8.36 10.49
CA TRP A 255 0.10 -6.96 10.40
C TRP A 255 -1.10 -6.75 9.46
N SER A 256 -1.05 -7.35 8.27
CA SER A 256 -2.11 -7.33 7.26
C SER A 256 -3.40 -7.94 7.79
N SER A 257 -3.28 -9.06 8.50
CA SER A 257 -4.43 -9.71 9.15
C SER A 257 -5.07 -8.79 10.20
N LEU A 258 -4.27 -8.06 10.98
CA LEU A 258 -4.77 -7.10 11.98
C LEU A 258 -5.46 -5.91 11.33
N LEU A 259 -4.88 -5.36 10.26
CA LEU A 259 -5.52 -4.30 9.49
C LEU A 259 -6.82 -4.75 8.83
N ASN A 260 -6.88 -6.00 8.37
CA ASN A 260 -8.11 -6.56 7.83
C ASN A 260 -9.18 -6.67 8.92
N ILE A 261 -8.82 -7.14 10.12
CA ILE A 261 -9.75 -7.20 11.27
C ILE A 261 -10.24 -5.80 11.63
N GLU A 262 -9.34 -4.82 11.68
CA GLU A 262 -9.67 -3.42 11.93
C GLU A 262 -10.66 -2.89 10.89
N GLN A 263 -10.38 -3.06 9.61
CA GLN A 263 -11.26 -2.62 8.52
C GLN A 263 -12.63 -3.32 8.59
N LYS A 264 -12.66 -4.63 8.79
CA LYS A 264 -13.91 -5.39 8.91
C LYS A 264 -14.75 -4.89 10.09
N TRP A 265 -14.14 -4.70 11.25
CA TRP A 265 -14.85 -4.15 12.40
C TRP A 265 -15.30 -2.71 12.17
N ARG A 266 -14.47 -1.88 11.49
CA ARG A 266 -14.72 -0.46 11.23
C ARG A 266 -15.86 -0.22 10.23
N PHE A 267 -16.00 -1.05 9.20
CA PHE A 267 -16.98 -0.83 8.14
C PHE A 267 -18.22 -1.71 8.26
N ILE A 268 -18.05 -2.96 8.68
CA ILE A 268 -19.12 -3.97 8.59
C ILE A 268 -19.71 -4.30 9.96
N GLY A 269 -18.92 -4.08 11.00
CA GLY A 269 -19.26 -4.50 12.34
C GLY A 269 -18.94 -5.98 12.46
N THR A 270 -18.10 -6.32 13.42
CA THR A 270 -17.77 -7.71 13.73
C THR A 270 -18.07 -7.96 15.19
N ASP A 271 -18.66 -9.11 15.47
CA ASP A 271 -18.76 -9.63 16.82
C ASP A 271 -17.54 -10.50 17.11
N PHE A 272 -17.10 -10.44 18.36
CA PHE A 272 -15.95 -11.18 18.85
C PHE A 272 -16.42 -12.15 19.91
N ASP A 273 -16.01 -13.40 19.77
CA ASP A 273 -16.16 -14.41 20.81
C ASP A 273 -14.77 -14.95 21.18
N ILE A 274 -14.54 -15.19 22.46
CA ILE A 274 -13.26 -15.67 22.98
C ILE A 274 -13.47 -17.08 23.52
N ASP A 275 -13.02 -18.06 22.76
CA ASP A 275 -12.97 -19.45 23.20
C ASP A 275 -11.51 -19.91 23.30
N ASN A 276 -11.09 -20.40 24.47
CA ASN A 276 -9.80 -21.06 24.67
C ASN A 276 -8.59 -20.29 24.09
N LYS A 277 -8.51 -18.98 24.37
CA LYS A 277 -7.46 -18.04 23.88
C LYS A 277 -7.46 -17.82 22.35
N LYS A 278 -8.50 -18.26 21.64
CA LYS A 278 -8.76 -17.92 20.25
C LYS A 278 -9.85 -16.86 20.21
N ILE A 279 -9.66 -15.89 19.33
CA ILE A 279 -10.65 -14.85 19.07
C ILE A 279 -11.37 -15.26 17.78
N HIS A 280 -12.63 -15.61 17.91
CA HIS A 280 -13.54 -15.88 16.80
C HIS A 280 -14.15 -14.56 16.35
N ILE A 281 -14.05 -14.27 15.06
CA ILE A 281 -14.51 -13.02 14.47
C ILE A 281 -15.63 -13.36 13.50
N GLN A 282 -16.85 -12.91 13.81
CA GLN A 282 -18.01 -13.09 12.96
C GLN A 282 -18.44 -11.73 12.39
N PRO A 283 -18.37 -11.53 11.07
CA PRO A 283 -18.85 -10.31 10.44
C PRO A 283 -20.38 -10.25 10.45
N LYS A 284 -20.95 -9.08 10.70
CA LYS A 284 -22.40 -8.88 10.70
C LYS A 284 -23.02 -8.85 9.30
N ASN A 285 -22.22 -8.57 8.26
CA ASN A 285 -22.65 -8.54 6.86
C ASN A 285 -21.63 -9.29 5.99
N GLU A 286 -21.84 -10.59 5.83
CA GLU A 286 -20.99 -11.47 5.01
C GLU A 286 -21.09 -11.13 3.51
N ASP A 287 -22.27 -10.71 3.04
CA ASP A 287 -22.50 -10.38 1.62
C ASP A 287 -21.63 -9.23 1.14
N PHE A 288 -21.46 -8.18 1.95
CA PHE A 288 -20.56 -7.07 1.64
C PHE A 288 -19.10 -7.53 1.53
N LEU A 289 -18.65 -8.44 2.42
CA LEU A 289 -17.30 -9.00 2.35
C LEU A 289 -17.09 -9.82 1.09
N HIS A 290 -18.06 -10.67 0.76
CA HIS A 290 -18.00 -11.48 -0.45
C HIS A 290 -17.98 -10.60 -1.69
N ALA A 291 -18.80 -9.55 -1.76
CA ALA A 291 -18.79 -8.60 -2.86
C ALA A 291 -17.43 -7.89 -3.02
N GLN A 292 -16.81 -7.46 -1.92
CA GLN A 292 -15.49 -6.83 -1.93
C GLN A 292 -14.39 -7.79 -2.42
N GLU A 293 -14.36 -9.01 -1.92
CA GLU A 293 -13.37 -10.02 -2.34
C GLU A 293 -13.58 -10.45 -3.79
N ILE A 294 -14.83 -10.66 -4.21
CA ILE A 294 -15.18 -10.94 -5.61
C ILE A 294 -14.68 -9.82 -6.52
N SER A 295 -14.92 -8.55 -6.16
CA SER A 295 -14.45 -7.40 -6.94
C SER A 295 -12.92 -7.36 -7.03
N LYS A 296 -12.22 -7.61 -5.92
CA LYS A 296 -10.75 -7.68 -5.86
C LYS A 296 -10.20 -8.80 -6.75
N VAL A 297 -10.79 -9.99 -6.69
CA VAL A 297 -10.38 -11.15 -7.50
C VAL A 297 -10.65 -10.88 -8.98
N ARG A 298 -11.85 -10.41 -9.34
CA ARG A 298 -12.19 -10.02 -10.72
C ARG A 298 -11.20 -9.03 -11.30
N PHE A 299 -10.87 -7.97 -10.54
CA PHE A 299 -9.89 -6.98 -10.98
C PHE A 299 -8.49 -7.58 -11.20
N LYS A 300 -8.04 -8.46 -10.29
CA LYS A 300 -6.76 -9.15 -10.45
C LYS A 300 -6.76 -10.03 -11.70
N ASP A 301 -7.80 -10.84 -11.88
CA ASP A 301 -7.92 -11.76 -13.02
C ASP A 301 -7.98 -11.02 -14.35
N GLN A 302 -8.74 -9.92 -14.40
CA GLN A 302 -8.87 -9.10 -15.60
C GLN A 302 -7.53 -8.45 -16.00
N ARG A 303 -6.77 -7.95 -15.02
CA ARG A 303 -5.41 -7.44 -15.24
C ARG A 303 -4.48 -8.51 -15.81
N SER A 304 -4.52 -9.72 -15.26
CA SER A 304 -3.71 -10.86 -15.73
C SER A 304 -4.04 -11.24 -17.16
N LYS A 305 -5.34 -11.22 -17.49
CA LYS A 305 -5.82 -11.45 -18.84
C LYS A 305 -5.27 -10.39 -19.80
N TRP A 306 -5.47 -9.09 -19.52
CA TRP A 306 -4.97 -8.03 -20.38
C TRP A 306 -3.47 -8.11 -20.64
N TYR A 307 -2.69 -8.44 -19.61
CA TYR A 307 -1.25 -8.61 -19.76
C TYR A 307 -0.87 -9.82 -20.62
N THR A 308 -1.58 -10.94 -20.44
CA THR A 308 -1.38 -12.14 -21.27
C THR A 308 -1.73 -11.84 -22.72
N ASP A 309 -2.90 -11.25 -22.96
CA ASP A 309 -3.38 -10.90 -24.29
C ASP A 309 -2.39 -9.93 -24.99
N PHE A 310 -1.88 -8.93 -24.27
CA PHE A 310 -0.87 -7.99 -24.79
C PHE A 310 0.44 -8.68 -25.18
N ASN A 311 0.89 -9.67 -24.40
CA ASN A 311 2.13 -10.39 -24.70
C ASN A 311 2.00 -11.40 -25.85
N LEU A 312 0.79 -11.90 -26.10
CA LEU A 312 0.50 -12.83 -27.20
C LEU A 312 0.13 -12.12 -28.50
N ALA A 313 -0.19 -10.82 -28.45
CA ALA A 313 -0.52 -10.02 -29.62
C ALA A 313 0.68 -9.85 -30.57
N ASP A 314 0.41 -9.69 -31.87
CA ASP A 314 1.40 -9.26 -32.84
C ASP A 314 1.83 -7.81 -32.53
N LYS A 315 3.14 -7.63 -32.28
CA LYS A 315 3.72 -6.34 -31.88
C LYS A 315 4.37 -5.59 -33.03
N THR A 316 4.30 -6.06 -34.27
CA THR A 316 5.00 -5.45 -35.41
C THR A 316 4.65 -3.97 -35.61
N GLU A 317 3.38 -3.57 -35.45
CA GLU A 317 3.00 -2.14 -35.54
C GLU A 317 3.44 -1.34 -34.31
N LEU A 318 3.35 -1.95 -33.12
CA LEU A 318 3.78 -1.33 -31.87
C LEU A 318 5.29 -1.04 -31.90
N GLU A 319 6.10 -1.98 -32.36
CA GLU A 319 7.56 -1.83 -32.47
C GLU A 319 7.95 -0.62 -33.33
N ARG A 320 7.19 -0.31 -34.39
CA ARG A 320 7.41 0.88 -35.23
C ARG A 320 7.08 2.20 -34.52
N LYS A 321 6.23 2.16 -33.49
CA LYS A 321 5.84 3.34 -32.69
C LYS A 321 6.70 3.52 -31.44
N ILE A 322 7.56 2.56 -31.11
CA ILE A 322 8.47 2.65 -29.97
C ILE A 322 9.71 3.47 -30.35
N ASP A 323 9.90 4.59 -29.66
CA ASP A 323 11.09 5.44 -29.74
C ASP A 323 11.37 6.04 -28.36
N GLN A 324 12.52 5.67 -27.78
CA GLN A 324 12.95 6.14 -26.46
C GLN A 324 13.19 7.65 -26.39
N ASN A 325 13.33 8.33 -27.53
CA ASN A 325 13.51 9.77 -27.65
C ASN A 325 12.24 10.50 -28.11
N ALA A 326 11.12 9.78 -28.23
CA ALA A 326 9.86 10.34 -28.68
C ALA A 326 9.39 11.48 -27.77
N LYS A 327 9.13 12.64 -28.37
CA LYS A 327 8.41 13.75 -27.73
C LYS A 327 6.91 13.68 -27.96
N LYS A 328 6.46 12.91 -28.95
CA LYS A 328 5.03 12.67 -29.18
C LYS A 328 4.51 11.73 -28.09
N LEU A 329 3.35 12.06 -27.54
CA LEU A 329 2.69 11.29 -26.48
C LEU A 329 1.97 10.05 -27.04
N PRO A 330 1.60 9.08 -26.18
CA PRO A 330 0.73 7.98 -26.58
C PRO A 330 -0.64 8.48 -27.06
N PRO A 331 -1.30 7.78 -28.01
CA PRO A 331 -0.87 6.52 -28.63
C PRO A 331 -0.01 6.73 -29.89
N ALA A 332 0.37 7.98 -30.20
CA ALA A 332 1.11 8.26 -31.43
C ALA A 332 2.51 7.64 -31.41
N HIS A 333 3.23 7.77 -30.28
CA HIS A 333 4.52 7.13 -30.04
C HIS A 333 4.59 6.66 -28.57
N TYR A 334 5.41 5.65 -28.34
CA TYR A 334 5.66 5.07 -27.02
C TYR A 334 7.17 5.09 -26.72
N LEU A 335 7.57 5.27 -25.46
CA LEU A 335 8.97 5.17 -25.04
C LEU A 335 9.43 3.70 -24.97
N CYS A 336 8.50 2.79 -24.66
CA CYS A 336 8.72 1.35 -24.54
C CYS A 336 7.40 0.58 -24.61
N GLU A 337 7.47 -0.76 -24.70
CA GLU A 337 6.28 -1.63 -24.71
C GLU A 337 5.40 -1.45 -23.46
N ASN A 338 6.01 -1.22 -22.30
CA ASN A 338 5.27 -1.02 -21.05
C ASN A 338 4.34 0.19 -21.13
N GLU A 339 4.75 1.26 -21.82
CA GLU A 339 3.89 2.43 -22.01
C GLU A 339 2.61 2.10 -22.80
N ALA A 340 2.74 1.28 -23.85
CA ALA A 340 1.60 0.84 -24.64
C ALA A 340 0.66 -0.06 -23.83
N TYR A 341 1.22 -1.00 -23.06
CA TYR A 341 0.44 -1.81 -22.15
C TYR A 341 -0.31 -0.95 -21.11
N TYR A 342 0.33 0.06 -20.53
CA TYR A 342 -0.33 0.94 -19.56
C TYR A 342 -1.48 1.75 -20.16
N CYS A 343 -1.36 2.17 -21.42
CA CYS A 343 -2.46 2.81 -22.14
C CYS A 343 -3.68 1.88 -22.25
N ILE A 344 -3.46 0.60 -22.59
CA ILE A 344 -4.50 -0.41 -22.68
C ILE A 344 -5.10 -0.67 -21.29
N ALA A 345 -4.26 -0.97 -20.29
CA ALA A 345 -4.71 -1.32 -18.95
C ALA A 345 -5.51 -0.19 -18.28
N ILE A 346 -5.09 1.06 -18.45
CA ILE A 346 -5.84 2.23 -17.94
C ILE A 346 -7.12 2.42 -18.73
N GLY A 347 -7.08 2.24 -20.05
CA GLY A 347 -8.26 2.42 -20.87
C GLY A 347 -9.35 1.40 -20.55
N GLU A 348 -8.97 0.16 -20.32
CA GLU A 348 -9.89 -0.88 -19.87
C GLU A 348 -10.40 -0.63 -18.44
N PHE A 349 -9.52 -0.18 -17.53
CA PHE A 349 -9.92 0.12 -16.15
C PHE A 349 -10.92 1.28 -16.05
N LEU A 350 -10.64 2.36 -16.78
CA LEU A 350 -11.48 3.57 -16.80
C LEU A 350 -12.61 3.50 -17.82
N HIS A 351 -12.69 2.42 -18.60
CA HIS A 351 -13.64 2.25 -19.71
C HIS A 351 -13.57 3.41 -20.72
N THR A 352 -12.36 3.82 -21.10
CA THR A 352 -12.11 4.90 -22.06
C THR A 352 -10.87 4.65 -22.91
N HIS A 353 -10.94 4.95 -24.20
CA HIS A 353 -9.76 4.94 -25.08
C HIS A 353 -9.23 6.36 -25.37
N ASP A 354 -9.88 7.40 -24.84
CA ASP A 354 -9.43 8.78 -24.98
C ASP A 354 -8.40 9.14 -23.90
N LEU A 355 -7.13 9.11 -24.29
CA LEU A 355 -6.01 9.47 -23.40
C LEU A 355 -5.90 11.00 -23.15
N ASN A 356 -6.73 11.83 -23.79
CA ASN A 356 -6.77 13.27 -23.54
C ASN A 356 -7.60 13.63 -22.30
N ILE A 357 -8.40 12.70 -21.78
CA ILE A 357 -9.14 12.88 -20.53
C ILE A 357 -8.20 13.36 -19.44
N ARG A 358 -8.63 14.37 -18.70
CA ARG A 358 -7.81 15.01 -17.67
C ARG A 358 -8.15 14.50 -16.29
N LEU A 359 -7.16 13.97 -15.61
CA LEU A 359 -7.18 13.71 -14.17
C LEU A 359 -6.32 14.75 -13.48
N LEU A 360 -6.91 15.49 -12.53
CA LEU A 360 -6.22 16.56 -11.77
C LEU A 360 -5.62 17.63 -12.69
N GLY A 361 -6.31 17.89 -13.81
CA GLY A 361 -5.89 18.89 -14.80
C GLY A 361 -4.68 18.49 -15.65
N VAL A 362 -4.34 17.19 -15.71
CA VAL A 362 -3.27 16.59 -16.53
C VAL A 362 -3.87 15.43 -17.34
N SER A 363 -3.50 15.30 -18.61
CA SER A 363 -4.04 14.23 -19.48
C SER A 363 -3.58 12.84 -19.04
N LEU A 364 -4.37 11.79 -19.33
CA LEU A 364 -3.96 10.41 -19.07
C LEU A 364 -2.65 10.07 -19.81
N ALA A 365 -2.49 10.53 -21.05
CA ALA A 365 -1.27 10.33 -21.83
C ALA A 365 -0.02 10.89 -21.10
N GLU A 366 -0.11 12.09 -20.53
CA GLU A 366 0.99 12.70 -19.78
C GLU A 366 1.26 12.01 -18.44
N TRP A 367 0.22 11.56 -17.74
CA TRP A 367 0.38 10.75 -16.52
C TRP A 367 1.12 9.44 -16.79
N ILE A 368 0.71 8.73 -17.83
CA ILE A 368 1.32 7.47 -18.25
C ILE A 368 2.78 7.70 -18.65
N ARG A 369 3.04 8.72 -19.48
CA ARG A 369 4.39 9.10 -19.90
C ARG A 369 5.29 9.40 -18.70
N ALA A 370 4.84 10.22 -17.76
CA ALA A 370 5.63 10.57 -16.58
C ALA A 370 5.99 9.34 -15.73
N TYR A 371 5.05 8.41 -15.54
CA TYR A 371 5.33 7.16 -14.82
C TYR A 371 6.37 6.29 -15.52
N VAL A 372 6.25 6.13 -16.84
CA VAL A 372 7.21 5.35 -17.63
C VAL A 372 8.60 5.98 -17.58
N VAL A 373 8.69 7.31 -17.60
CA VAL A 373 9.97 8.01 -17.44
C VAL A 373 10.62 7.71 -16.07
N ILE A 374 9.85 7.69 -14.98
CA ILE A 374 10.36 7.29 -13.66
C ILE A 374 10.86 5.84 -13.69
N GLN A 375 10.11 4.94 -14.32
CA GLN A 375 10.49 3.53 -14.43
C GLN A 375 11.82 3.36 -15.19
N ILE A 376 11.97 4.01 -16.34
CA ILE A 376 13.21 3.96 -17.14
C ILE A 376 14.40 4.49 -16.33
N GLU A 377 14.22 5.60 -15.62
CA GLU A 377 15.27 6.16 -14.74
C GLU A 377 15.65 5.17 -13.61
N ALA A 378 14.67 4.47 -13.03
CA ALA A 378 14.91 3.45 -12.01
C ALA A 378 15.63 2.22 -12.55
N GLU A 379 15.26 1.74 -13.74
CA GLU A 379 15.93 0.63 -14.43
C GLU A 379 17.41 0.97 -14.72
N ASN A 380 17.67 2.18 -15.23
CA ASN A 380 19.03 2.66 -15.47
C ASN A 380 19.83 2.75 -14.17
N TYR A 381 19.26 3.32 -13.12
CA TYR A 381 19.92 3.44 -11.82
C TYR A 381 20.30 2.08 -11.21
N LEU A 382 19.41 1.08 -11.31
CA LEU A 382 19.68 -0.28 -10.84
C LEU A 382 20.79 -0.95 -11.65
N LYS A 383 20.77 -0.79 -12.98
CA LYS A 383 21.81 -1.31 -13.87
C LYS A 383 23.19 -0.73 -13.53
N GLU A 384 23.30 0.60 -13.43
CA GLU A 384 24.53 1.29 -13.04
C GLU A 384 25.04 0.83 -11.65
N ARG A 385 24.11 0.66 -10.70
CA ARG A 385 24.45 0.13 -9.37
C ARG A 385 25.08 -1.26 -9.49
N PHE A 386 24.49 -2.15 -10.26
CA PHE A 386 25.00 -3.52 -10.40
C PHE A 386 26.35 -3.58 -11.14
N GLU A 387 26.55 -2.72 -12.14
CA GLU A 387 27.80 -2.60 -12.88
C GLU A 387 28.97 -2.07 -12.02
N SER A 388 28.69 -1.31 -10.95
CA SER A 388 29.72 -0.74 -10.07
C SER A 388 30.57 -1.76 -9.30
N LYS A 389 30.08 -3.01 -9.14
CA LYS A 389 30.76 -4.11 -8.41
C LYS A 389 31.22 -3.78 -6.98
N VAL A 390 30.63 -2.76 -6.35
CA VAL A 390 30.97 -2.36 -4.98
C VAL A 390 29.70 -2.16 -4.16
N VAL A 391 29.71 -2.66 -2.92
CA VAL A 391 28.65 -2.38 -1.94
C VAL A 391 28.74 -0.92 -1.53
N LYS A 392 27.77 -0.11 -1.98
CA LYS A 392 27.72 1.32 -1.64
C LYS A 392 27.44 1.53 -0.14
N PRO A 393 27.94 2.60 0.48
CA PRO A 393 27.62 2.95 1.87
C PRO A 393 26.10 3.04 2.11
N LEU A 394 25.64 2.56 3.26
CA LEU A 394 24.23 2.43 3.64
C LEU A 394 23.58 3.78 4.02
N ASN A 395 23.37 4.66 3.05
CA ASN A 395 22.59 5.90 3.21
C ASN A 395 21.63 6.06 2.03
N LEU A 396 20.61 6.92 2.17
CA LEU A 396 19.57 7.06 1.15
C LEU A 396 20.13 7.48 -0.21
N ASN A 397 20.97 8.51 -0.29
CA ASN A 397 21.54 8.99 -1.57
C ASN A 397 22.22 7.91 -2.42
N ASN A 398 22.82 6.91 -1.78
CA ASN A 398 23.52 5.83 -2.47
C ASN A 398 22.60 4.69 -2.92
N TRP A 399 21.40 4.60 -2.35
CA TRP A 399 20.47 3.50 -2.52
C TRP A 399 19.12 3.94 -3.10
N THR A 400 18.85 5.24 -3.26
CA THR A 400 17.62 5.75 -3.88
C THR A 400 17.93 6.87 -4.88
N ILE A 401 16.97 7.18 -5.76
CA ILE A 401 17.10 8.26 -6.74
C ILE A 401 16.69 9.59 -6.08
N MET A 402 17.65 10.24 -5.43
CA MET A 402 17.43 11.53 -4.79
C MET A 402 17.81 12.68 -5.74
N LYS A 403 16.79 13.27 -6.38
CA LYS A 403 16.93 14.37 -7.35
C LYS A 403 16.04 15.54 -6.98
N THR A 404 16.37 16.72 -7.49
CA THR A 404 15.59 17.94 -7.27
C THR A 404 14.28 17.91 -8.06
N GLU A 405 13.30 18.70 -7.64
CA GLU A 405 12.05 18.88 -8.39
C GLU A 405 12.32 19.36 -9.82
N THR A 406 13.24 20.32 -9.98
CA THR A 406 13.66 20.85 -11.28
C THR A 406 14.21 19.75 -12.20
N TYR A 407 14.98 18.80 -11.65
CA TYR A 407 15.49 17.68 -12.43
C TYR A 407 14.34 16.84 -13.00
N TRP A 408 13.37 16.46 -12.17
CA TRP A 408 12.23 15.64 -12.62
C TRP A 408 11.34 16.36 -13.63
N ILE A 409 11.07 17.65 -13.40
CA ILE A 409 10.30 18.48 -14.34
C ILE A 409 11.00 18.51 -15.70
N ASN A 410 12.29 18.81 -15.73
CA ASN A 410 13.05 18.88 -16.97
C ASN A 410 13.10 17.51 -17.68
N LEU A 411 13.23 16.43 -16.93
CA LEU A 411 13.23 15.07 -17.46
C LEU A 411 11.88 14.74 -18.13
N PHE A 412 10.76 15.00 -17.46
CA PHE A 412 9.42 14.79 -18.04
C PHE A 412 9.20 15.62 -19.30
N VAL A 413 9.61 16.90 -19.28
CA VAL A 413 9.48 17.81 -20.41
C VAL A 413 10.32 17.36 -21.60
N SER A 414 11.53 16.87 -21.35
CA SER A 414 12.39 16.31 -22.40
C SER A 414 11.74 15.12 -23.13
N LYS A 415 10.80 14.44 -22.48
CA LYS A 415 10.06 13.27 -22.98
C LYS A 415 8.62 13.58 -23.40
N GLY A 416 8.29 14.86 -23.61
CA GLY A 416 7.04 15.28 -24.24
C GLY A 416 5.90 15.66 -23.30
N VAL A 417 6.08 15.58 -21.97
CA VAL A 417 5.10 16.11 -21.01
C VAL A 417 5.17 17.64 -21.01
N SER A 418 4.03 18.33 -21.01
CA SER A 418 4.06 19.79 -20.96
C SER A 418 4.62 20.31 -19.62
N GLN A 419 5.28 21.47 -19.62
CA GLN A 419 5.80 22.11 -18.40
C GLN A 419 4.72 22.25 -17.32
N ALA A 420 3.51 22.68 -17.73
CA ALA A 420 2.38 22.86 -16.83
C ALA A 420 1.92 21.53 -16.22
N SER A 421 1.86 20.46 -17.01
CA SER A 421 1.51 19.13 -16.51
C SER A 421 2.60 18.55 -15.61
N ALA A 422 3.88 18.68 -15.97
CA ALA A 422 5.00 18.22 -15.15
C ALA A 422 5.00 18.87 -13.75
N LEU A 423 4.73 20.18 -13.67
CA LEU A 423 4.56 20.89 -12.40
C LEU A 423 3.40 20.34 -11.58
N LYS A 424 2.23 20.12 -12.20
CA LYS A 424 1.06 19.54 -11.53
C LYS A 424 1.33 18.12 -11.04
N ILE A 425 2.01 17.31 -11.82
CA ILE A 425 2.38 15.93 -11.46
C ILE A 425 3.25 15.94 -10.20
N ILE A 426 4.33 16.73 -10.19
CA ILE A 426 5.24 16.82 -9.04
C ILE A 426 4.53 17.37 -7.79
N ASN A 427 3.67 18.38 -7.95
CA ASN A 427 2.93 18.95 -6.83
C ASN A 427 1.90 17.99 -6.22
N ASN A 428 1.44 16.97 -6.96
CA ASN A 428 0.55 15.94 -6.39
C ASN A 428 1.27 14.92 -5.51
N PHE A 429 2.61 14.88 -5.53
CA PHE A 429 3.42 14.04 -4.65
C PHE A 429 3.87 14.75 -3.36
N LYS A 430 3.56 16.04 -3.22
CA LYS A 430 3.74 16.83 -1.99
C LYS A 430 2.50 16.76 -1.14
#